data_AF-E9EFF1-F1
#
_entry.id   AF-E9EFF1-F1
#
_cell.length_a   1.000
_cell.length_b   1.000
_cell.length_c   1.000
_cell.angle_alpha   90.00
_cell.angle_beta   90.00
_cell.angle_gamma   90.00
#
_symmetry.space_group_name_H-M   'P 1'
#
loop_
_entity.id
_entity.type
_entity.pdbx_description
1 polymer ?
#
loop_
_entity_poly.entity_id
_entity_poly.type
_entity_poly.pdbx_seq_one_letter_code
_entity_poly.pdbx_strand_id
1 'polypeptide(L)'
;MVSFKIVVSSIALSSAVLAAPPQANYTNLCYSDITNIDHHVKELTEKAKSFNGGLFWALPQVPLALEVAVATASAGLHSAFLARPLPVADLLRLVDHVNKTLAVDGPLVLETFISKESVYEQTGLKAPIHLGLKVYLVLYQRFVENILDRVPADAPKDRVEILKRDIQVITDSLQKTIKVYE
;
A
#
# COMPACT_ATOMS: atom_id res chain seq x y z
N MET A 1 -65.14 -40.73 9.70
CA MET A 1 -63.84 -40.93 9.03
C MET A 1 -63.47 -39.62 8.33
N VAL A 2 -62.52 -38.87 8.88
CA VAL A 2 -62.09 -37.57 8.32
C VAL A 2 -60.88 -37.83 7.43
N SER A 3 -60.99 -37.45 6.15
CA SER A 3 -59.95 -37.62 5.14
C SER A 3 -58.94 -36.48 5.22
N PHE A 4 -57.69 -36.79 5.56
CA PHE A 4 -56.57 -35.85 5.51
C PHE A 4 -56.06 -35.77 4.06
N LYS A 5 -56.34 -34.65 3.38
CA LYS A 5 -55.72 -34.32 2.10
C LYS A 5 -54.32 -33.78 2.36
N ILE A 6 -53.30 -34.57 2.02
CA ILE A 6 -51.90 -34.16 2.04
C ILE A 6 -51.70 -33.10 0.94
N VAL A 7 -51.21 -31.94 1.37
CA VAL A 7 -50.82 -30.80 0.53
C VAL A 7 -49.54 -31.18 -0.24
N VAL A 8 -49.60 -31.15 -1.57
CA VAL A 8 -48.40 -31.17 -2.41
C VAL A 8 -48.27 -29.79 -3.05
N SER A 9 -47.62 -28.88 -2.34
CA SER A 9 -47.16 -27.61 -2.91
C SER A 9 -45.83 -27.87 -3.61
N SER A 10 -45.86 -27.92 -4.93
CA SER A 10 -44.66 -27.99 -5.77
C SER A 10 -43.82 -26.73 -5.58
N ILE A 11 -42.68 -26.85 -4.91
CA ILE A 11 -41.67 -25.79 -4.87
C ILE A 11 -41.04 -25.73 -6.26
N ALA A 12 -41.34 -24.67 -7.00
CA ALA A 12 -40.64 -24.36 -8.24
C ALA A 12 -39.18 -24.01 -7.90
N LEU A 13 -38.26 -24.93 -8.16
CA LEU A 13 -36.83 -24.67 -8.19
C LEU A 13 -36.56 -23.71 -9.36
N SER A 14 -36.62 -22.40 -9.08
CA SER A 14 -36.09 -21.41 -9.99
C SER A 14 -34.58 -21.59 -10.03
N SER A 15 -34.04 -21.93 -11.19
CA SER A 15 -32.61 -21.92 -11.47
C SER A 15 -32.10 -20.49 -11.29
N ALA A 16 -31.76 -20.12 -10.06
CA ALA A 16 -30.98 -18.93 -9.81
C ALA A 16 -29.61 -19.18 -10.44
N VAL A 17 -29.40 -18.65 -11.65
CA VAL A 17 -28.06 -18.42 -12.17
C VAL A 17 -27.41 -17.50 -11.13
N LEU A 18 -26.58 -18.09 -10.26
CA LEU A 18 -25.68 -17.32 -9.41
C LEU A 18 -24.84 -16.47 -10.36
N ALA A 19 -25.16 -15.18 -10.47
CA ALA A 19 -24.27 -14.23 -11.08
C ALA A 19 -22.92 -14.40 -10.36
N ALA A 20 -21.86 -14.69 -11.12
CA ALA A 20 -20.52 -14.67 -10.55
C ALA A 20 -20.35 -13.34 -9.82
N PRO A 21 -19.80 -13.33 -8.59
CA PRO A 21 -19.54 -12.08 -7.89
C PRO A 21 -18.74 -11.17 -8.83
N PRO A 22 -19.04 -9.86 -8.87
CA PRO A 22 -18.34 -8.95 -9.76
C PRO A 22 -16.83 -9.12 -9.53
N GLN A 23 -16.09 -9.35 -10.61
CA GLN A 23 -14.63 -9.43 -10.55
C GLN A 23 -14.12 -8.15 -9.86
N ALA A 24 -13.29 -8.33 -8.83
CA ALA A 24 -12.71 -7.20 -8.12
C ALA A 24 -11.93 -6.32 -9.11
N ASN A 25 -12.19 -5.02 -9.10
CA ASN A 25 -11.42 -4.07 -9.89
C ASN A 25 -10.09 -3.79 -9.19
N TYR A 26 -9.10 -4.64 -9.45
CA TYR A 26 -7.78 -4.56 -8.81
C TYR A 26 -7.04 -3.25 -9.10
N THR A 27 -7.29 -2.59 -10.24
CA THR A 27 -6.74 -1.25 -10.52
C THR A 27 -7.27 -0.23 -9.50
N ASN A 28 -8.59 -0.21 -9.26
CA ASN A 28 -9.18 0.69 -8.27
C ASN A 28 -8.74 0.35 -6.83
N LEU A 29 -8.57 -0.94 -6.53
CA LEU A 29 -8.04 -1.36 -5.22
C LEU A 29 -6.59 -0.87 -5.03
N CYS A 30 -5.71 -1.08 -6.01
CA CYS A 30 -4.33 -0.55 -5.96
C CYS A 30 -4.32 0.98 -5.82
N TYR A 31 -5.19 1.69 -6.54
CA TYR A 31 -5.32 3.14 -6.41
C TYR A 31 -5.71 3.54 -4.98
N SER A 32 -6.66 2.82 -4.37
CA SER A 32 -7.06 3.03 -2.98
C SER A 32 -5.93 2.70 -2.01
N ASP A 33 -5.17 1.64 -2.24
CA ASP A 33 -4.04 1.29 -1.38
C ASP A 33 -2.97 2.38 -1.41
N ILE A 34 -2.58 2.86 -2.59
CA ILE A 34 -1.64 3.98 -2.74
C ILE A 34 -2.13 5.22 -1.98
N THR A 35 -3.43 5.51 -2.06
CA THR A 35 -4.07 6.64 -1.34
C THR A 35 -3.98 6.46 0.17
N ASN A 36 -4.24 5.25 0.68
CA ASN A 36 -4.16 4.96 2.11
C ASN A 36 -2.72 5.02 2.60
N ILE A 37 -1.76 4.46 1.86
CA ILE A 37 -0.33 4.57 2.18
C ILE A 37 0.05 6.05 2.29
N ASP A 38 -0.28 6.87 1.28
CA ASP A 38 0.02 8.30 1.26
C ASP A 38 -0.57 9.05 2.46
N HIS A 39 -1.84 8.81 2.75
CA HIS A 39 -2.52 9.40 3.89
C HIS A 39 -1.81 9.09 5.22
N HIS A 40 -1.54 7.82 5.49
CA HIS A 40 -0.87 7.41 6.73
C HIS A 40 0.59 7.88 6.78
N VAL A 41 1.29 7.95 5.64
CA VAL A 41 2.64 8.52 5.56
C VAL A 41 2.64 10.01 5.92
N LYS A 42 1.66 10.78 5.44
CA LYS A 42 1.51 12.21 5.80
C LYS A 42 1.28 12.38 7.30
N GLU A 43 0.34 11.62 7.87
CA GLU A 43 0.07 11.71 9.30
C GLU A 43 1.29 11.29 10.14
N LEU A 44 1.97 10.21 9.73
CA LEU A 44 3.19 9.73 10.40
C LEU A 44 4.30 10.79 10.34
N THR A 45 4.45 11.46 9.21
CA THR A 45 5.39 12.58 9.02
C THR A 45 5.12 13.69 10.02
N GLU A 46 3.87 14.13 10.14
CA GLU A 46 3.52 15.23 11.06
C GLU A 46 3.76 14.83 12.53
N LYS A 47 3.42 13.59 12.91
CA LYS A 47 3.73 13.09 14.25
C LYS A 47 5.24 13.01 14.50
N ALA A 48 6.01 12.49 13.54
CA ALA A 48 7.47 12.38 13.65
C ALA A 48 8.15 13.76 13.71
N LYS A 49 7.70 14.75 12.94
CA LYS A 49 8.21 16.15 13.02
C LYS A 49 8.03 16.72 14.42
N SER A 50 6.85 16.52 15.01
CA SER A 50 6.52 17.01 16.36
C SER A 50 7.18 16.21 17.50
N PHE A 51 7.78 15.06 17.20
CA PHE A 51 8.35 14.18 18.21
C PHE A 51 9.61 14.79 18.84
N ASN A 52 9.57 14.97 20.17
CA ASN A 52 10.66 15.54 20.96
C ASN A 52 11.17 14.57 22.04
N GLY A 53 10.91 13.27 21.86
CA GLY A 53 11.38 12.21 22.75
C GLY A 53 10.33 11.74 23.76
N GLY A 54 10.61 10.60 24.38
CA GLY A 54 9.74 9.97 25.37
C GLY A 54 8.69 9.05 24.76
N LEU A 55 8.51 7.87 25.37
CA LEU A 55 7.70 6.81 24.79
C LEU A 55 6.23 7.22 24.59
N PHE A 56 5.67 8.01 25.52
CA PHE A 56 4.30 8.52 25.43
C PHE A 56 4.04 9.29 24.12
N TRP A 57 5.00 10.08 23.66
CA TRP A 57 4.91 10.86 22.42
C TRP A 57 5.19 10.04 21.16
N ALA A 58 5.78 8.84 21.32
CA ALA A 58 5.96 7.89 20.23
C ALA A 58 4.70 7.02 20.01
N LEU A 59 3.87 6.80 21.03
CA LEU A 59 2.68 5.95 20.95
C LEU A 59 1.74 6.28 19.76
N PRO A 60 1.47 7.56 19.43
CA PRO A 60 0.61 7.89 18.29
C PRO A 60 1.20 7.51 16.92
N GLN A 61 2.50 7.26 16.83
CA GLN A 61 3.19 6.92 15.57
C GLN A 61 3.11 5.43 15.26
N VAL A 62 3.00 4.58 16.29
CA VAL A 62 2.95 3.12 16.15
C VAL A 62 1.78 2.63 15.28
N PRO A 63 0.51 3.04 15.53
CA PRO A 63 -0.59 2.60 14.69
C PRO A 63 -0.44 3.09 13.25
N LEU A 64 0.04 4.32 13.05
CA LEU A 64 0.26 4.88 11.70
C LEU A 64 1.32 4.09 10.92
N ALA A 65 2.45 3.75 11.56
CA ALA A 65 3.48 2.92 10.94
C ALA A 65 2.95 1.52 10.58
N LEU A 66 2.11 0.93 11.44
CA LEU A 66 1.46 -0.34 11.15
C LEU A 66 0.46 -0.22 9.99
N GLU A 67 -0.32 0.85 9.93
CA GLU A 67 -1.27 1.11 8.84
C GLU A 67 -0.56 1.32 7.50
N VAL A 68 0.58 2.03 7.49
CA VAL A 68 1.45 2.12 6.29
C VAL A 68 1.90 0.73 5.84
N ALA A 69 2.36 -0.12 6.75
CA ALA A 69 2.79 -1.48 6.42
C ALA A 69 1.62 -2.34 5.90
N VAL A 70 0.47 -2.31 6.56
CA VAL A 70 -0.73 -3.07 6.16
C VAL A 70 -1.24 -2.62 4.79
N ALA A 71 -1.33 -1.30 4.55
CA ALA A 71 -1.74 -0.77 3.26
C ALA A 71 -0.74 -1.14 2.14
N THR A 72 0.56 -1.18 2.45
CA THR A 72 1.59 -1.62 1.48
C THR A 72 1.51 -3.13 1.21
N ALA A 73 1.23 -3.94 2.22
CA ALA A 73 0.97 -5.37 2.04
C ALA A 73 -0.29 -5.61 1.18
N SER A 74 -1.35 -4.83 1.41
CA SER A 74 -2.57 -4.82 0.60
C SER A 74 -2.27 -4.44 -0.86
N ALA A 75 -1.49 -3.37 -1.08
CA ALA A 75 -1.03 -2.98 -2.42
C ALA A 75 -0.24 -4.11 -3.09
N GLY A 76 0.64 -4.79 -2.36
CA GLY A 76 1.36 -5.97 -2.84
C GLY A 76 0.42 -7.12 -3.25
N LEU A 77 -0.65 -7.34 -2.49
CA LEU A 77 -1.66 -8.36 -2.81
C LEU A 77 -2.50 -7.97 -4.03
N HIS A 78 -3.10 -6.78 -4.05
CA HIS A 78 -3.95 -6.33 -5.15
C HIS A 78 -3.16 -6.17 -6.45
N SER A 79 -1.92 -5.70 -6.39
CA SER A 79 -1.05 -5.59 -7.57
C SER A 79 -0.73 -6.95 -8.18
N ALA A 80 -0.67 -8.03 -7.38
CA ALA A 80 -0.48 -9.39 -7.88
C ALA A 80 -1.68 -9.92 -8.70
N PHE A 81 -2.86 -9.29 -8.60
CA PHE A 81 -4.05 -9.68 -9.36
C PHE A 81 -4.42 -8.69 -10.47
N LEU A 82 -3.61 -7.64 -10.69
CA LEU A 82 -3.75 -6.77 -11.85
C LEU A 82 -3.61 -7.58 -13.15
N ALA A 83 -4.30 -7.12 -14.20
CA ALA A 83 -4.18 -7.68 -15.53
C ALA A 83 -2.72 -7.70 -16.01
N ARG A 84 -2.37 -8.72 -16.80
CA ARG A 84 -1.02 -8.90 -17.35
C ARG A 84 -1.10 -9.12 -18.88
N PRO A 85 -0.71 -8.13 -19.70
CA PRO A 85 -0.26 -6.80 -19.28
C PRO A 85 -1.41 -5.93 -18.76
N LEU A 86 -1.08 -4.90 -17.98
CA LEU A 86 -2.03 -3.90 -17.49
C LEU A 86 -2.47 -3.00 -18.67
N PRO A 87 -3.76 -2.63 -18.80
CA PRO A 87 -4.18 -1.64 -19.78
C PRO A 87 -3.38 -0.35 -19.63
N VAL A 88 -2.94 0.24 -20.75
CA VAL A 88 -2.10 1.46 -20.74
C VAL A 88 -2.76 2.58 -19.93
N ALA A 89 -4.07 2.80 -20.09
CA ALA A 89 -4.80 3.82 -19.34
C ALA A 89 -4.72 3.62 -17.82
N ASP A 90 -4.84 2.36 -17.35
CA ASP A 90 -4.75 2.01 -15.94
C ASP A 90 -3.32 2.19 -15.42
N LEU A 91 -2.31 1.80 -16.21
CA LEU A 91 -0.91 2.06 -15.88
C LEU A 91 -0.68 3.56 -15.70
N LEU A 92 -1.09 4.37 -16.68
CA LEU A 92 -0.89 5.82 -16.63
C LEU A 92 -1.59 6.47 -15.45
N ARG A 93 -2.76 5.95 -15.07
CA ARG A 93 -3.51 6.39 -13.88
C ARG A 93 -2.75 6.06 -12.60
N LEU A 94 -2.24 4.83 -12.45
CA LEU A 94 -1.47 4.44 -11.27
C LEU A 94 -0.13 5.21 -11.18
N VAL A 95 0.58 5.37 -12.29
CA VAL A 95 1.84 6.13 -12.35
C VAL A 95 1.63 7.59 -11.96
N ASP A 96 0.61 8.25 -12.52
CA ASP A 96 0.28 9.63 -12.17
C ASP A 96 -0.08 9.77 -10.68
N HIS A 97 -0.81 8.80 -10.14
CA HIS A 97 -1.18 8.79 -8.73
C HIS A 97 0.04 8.63 -7.81
N VAL A 98 0.93 7.67 -8.08
CA VAL A 98 2.18 7.48 -7.33
C VAL A 98 3.05 8.74 -7.39
N ASN A 99 3.20 9.33 -8.58
CA ASN A 99 4.02 10.51 -8.79
C ASN A 99 3.54 11.72 -7.97
N LYS A 100 2.23 11.85 -7.76
CA LYS A 100 1.61 12.93 -6.97
C LYS A 100 1.51 12.65 -5.47
N THR A 101 1.82 11.42 -5.04
CA THR A 101 1.63 10.96 -3.66
C THR A 101 2.92 10.38 -3.11
N LEU A 102 3.11 9.06 -3.19
CA LEU A 102 4.22 8.34 -2.56
C LEU A 102 5.60 8.85 -3.00
N ALA A 103 5.75 9.29 -4.24
CA ALA A 103 7.01 9.84 -4.75
C ALA A 103 7.37 11.19 -4.11
N VAL A 104 6.37 11.91 -3.59
CA VAL A 104 6.52 13.19 -2.89
C VAL A 104 6.64 12.95 -1.39
N ASP A 105 5.67 12.25 -0.80
CA ASP A 105 5.51 12.17 0.65
C ASP A 105 6.34 11.05 1.29
N GLY A 106 6.64 9.98 0.54
CA GLY A 106 7.50 8.89 0.98
C GLY A 106 8.91 9.35 1.37
N PRO A 107 9.64 10.09 0.51
CA PRO A 107 10.94 10.65 0.88
C PRO A 107 10.89 11.59 2.09
N LEU A 108 9.81 12.37 2.26
CA LEU A 108 9.67 13.33 3.36
C LEU A 108 9.56 12.67 4.73
N VAL A 109 8.79 11.57 4.86
CA VAL A 109 8.72 10.84 6.14
C VAL A 109 10.07 10.23 6.50
N LEU A 110 10.79 9.73 5.49
CA LEU A 110 12.09 9.10 5.66
C LEU A 110 13.17 10.11 6.05
N GLU A 111 13.17 11.30 5.44
CA GLU A 111 14.02 12.42 5.84
C GLU A 111 13.70 12.89 7.27
N THR A 112 12.41 12.93 7.62
CA THR A 112 11.97 13.28 8.98
C THR A 112 12.54 12.28 9.99
N PHE A 113 12.46 10.97 9.72
CA PHE A 113 13.07 9.97 10.58
C PHE A 113 14.59 10.13 10.68
N ILE A 114 15.30 10.41 9.59
CA ILE A 114 16.74 10.70 9.64
C ILE A 114 17.02 11.89 10.56
N SER A 115 16.28 12.99 10.41
CA SER A 115 16.49 14.21 11.21
C SER A 115 16.22 14.03 12.71
N LYS A 116 15.44 13.01 13.07
CA LYS A 116 15.02 12.69 14.44
C LYS A 116 15.73 11.48 15.03
N GLU A 117 16.70 10.90 14.33
CA GLU A 117 17.35 9.64 14.73
C GLU A 117 17.82 9.66 16.19
N SER A 118 18.56 10.69 16.59
CA SER A 118 19.08 10.79 17.96
C SER A 118 17.97 10.84 19.02
N VAL A 119 16.81 11.42 18.69
CA VAL A 119 15.66 11.52 19.61
C VAL A 119 15.00 10.15 19.78
N TYR A 120 14.87 9.39 18.70
CA TYR A 120 14.38 8.01 18.78
C TYR A 120 15.36 7.07 19.46
N GLU A 121 16.67 7.24 19.23
CA GLU A 121 17.71 6.48 19.91
C GLU A 121 17.66 6.70 21.43
N GLN A 122 17.60 7.95 21.88
CA GLN A 122 17.44 8.29 23.31
C GLN A 122 16.16 7.73 23.92
N THR A 123 15.12 7.48 23.11
CA THR A 123 13.85 6.90 23.54
C THR A 123 13.86 5.35 23.46
N GLY A 124 14.98 4.73 23.03
CA GLY A 124 15.10 3.28 22.87
C GLY A 124 14.35 2.72 21.66
N LEU A 125 14.02 3.57 20.68
CA LEU A 125 13.22 3.23 19.51
C LEU A 125 14.03 3.01 18.23
N LYS A 126 15.36 3.14 18.28
CA LYS A 126 16.23 2.93 17.11
C LYS A 126 16.05 1.55 16.47
N ALA A 127 16.15 0.48 17.26
CA ALA A 127 15.98 -0.89 16.75
C ALA A 127 14.55 -1.20 16.25
N PRO A 128 13.46 -0.82 16.95
CA PRO A 128 12.11 -0.94 16.41
C PRO A 128 11.90 -0.22 15.07
N ILE A 129 12.43 1.01 14.92
CA ILE A 129 12.32 1.76 13.67
C ILE A 129 13.13 1.09 12.55
N HIS A 130 14.36 0.67 12.83
CA HIS A 130 15.17 -0.08 11.88
C HIS A 130 14.44 -1.32 11.36
N LEU A 131 13.84 -2.11 12.26
CA LEU A 131 13.07 -3.29 11.88
C LEU A 131 11.84 -2.92 11.04
N GLY A 132 11.10 -1.89 11.44
CA GLY A 132 9.93 -1.40 10.71
C GLY A 132 10.27 -0.96 9.28
N LEU A 133 11.38 -0.23 9.10
CA LEU A 133 11.86 0.21 7.79
C LEU A 133 12.25 -0.98 6.90
N LYS A 134 12.89 -2.01 7.46
CA LYS A 134 13.21 -3.25 6.71
C LYS A 134 11.97 -4.01 6.27
N VAL A 135 10.97 -4.11 7.14
CA VAL A 135 9.66 -4.72 6.79
C VAL A 135 8.99 -3.90 5.68
N TYR A 136 8.95 -2.58 5.81
CA TYR A 136 8.38 -1.70 4.79
C TYR A 136 9.09 -1.85 3.44
N LEU A 137 10.42 -1.95 3.43
CA LEU A 137 11.20 -2.16 2.20
C LEU A 137 10.78 -3.42 1.45
N VAL A 138 10.66 -4.54 2.15
CA VAL A 138 10.26 -5.82 1.54
C VAL A 138 8.84 -5.73 0.96
N LEU A 139 7.91 -5.11 1.70
CA LEU A 139 6.53 -4.93 1.24
C LEU A 139 6.46 -4.01 0.02
N TYR A 140 7.19 -2.90 0.05
CA TYR A 140 7.26 -1.94 -1.05
C TYR A 140 7.88 -2.57 -2.30
N GLN A 141 8.98 -3.32 -2.15
CA GLN A 141 9.61 -4.06 -3.25
C GLN A 141 8.63 -5.02 -3.92
N ARG A 142 7.88 -5.79 -3.13
CA ARG A 142 6.87 -6.70 -3.68
C ARG A 142 5.81 -5.97 -4.49
N PHE A 143 5.34 -4.83 -4.00
CA PHE A 143 4.36 -4.00 -4.69
C PHE A 143 4.90 -3.47 -6.02
N VAL A 144 6.11 -2.89 -6.03
CA VAL A 144 6.66 -2.28 -7.24
C VAL A 144 7.06 -3.31 -8.30
N GLU A 145 7.58 -4.48 -7.89
CA GLU A 145 7.85 -5.60 -8.80
C GLU A 145 6.60 -6.05 -9.54
N ASN A 146 5.47 -6.18 -8.82
CA ASN A 146 4.20 -6.57 -9.43
C ASN A 146 3.72 -5.54 -10.47
N ILE A 147 3.94 -4.25 -10.24
CA ILE A 147 3.58 -3.19 -11.20
C ILE A 147 4.51 -3.25 -12.43
N LEU A 148 5.83 -3.35 -12.22
CA LEU A 148 6.81 -3.41 -13.29
C LEU A 148 6.60 -4.63 -14.21
N ASP A 149 6.25 -5.79 -13.64
CA ASP A 149 5.97 -7.04 -14.36
C ASP A 149 4.72 -6.99 -15.26
N ARG A 150 3.92 -5.93 -15.14
CA ARG A 150 2.66 -5.73 -15.85
C ARG A 150 2.68 -4.53 -16.79
N VAL A 151 3.80 -3.82 -16.90
CA VAL A 151 3.96 -2.73 -17.87
C VAL A 151 3.75 -3.29 -19.28
N PRO A 152 2.78 -2.78 -20.06
CA PRO A 152 2.55 -3.22 -21.42
C PRO A 152 3.68 -2.72 -22.33
N ALA A 153 4.00 -3.49 -23.38
CA ALA A 153 5.11 -3.19 -24.28
C ALA A 153 4.92 -1.90 -25.09
N ASP A 154 3.67 -1.47 -25.28
CA ASP A 154 3.27 -0.25 -25.98
C ASP A 154 3.06 0.95 -25.03
N ALA A 155 3.42 0.84 -23.75
CA ALA A 155 3.38 1.95 -22.81
C ALA A 155 4.27 3.12 -23.29
N PRO A 156 3.83 4.39 -23.11
CA PRO A 156 4.68 5.55 -23.39
C PRO A 156 5.98 5.49 -22.60
N LYS A 157 7.12 5.56 -23.30
CA LYS A 157 8.45 5.37 -22.70
C LYS A 157 8.75 6.38 -21.59
N ASP A 158 8.40 7.63 -21.79
CA ASP A 158 8.54 8.70 -20.81
C ASP A 158 7.79 8.39 -19.51
N ARG A 159 6.61 7.79 -19.60
CA ARG A 159 5.80 7.41 -18.42
C ARG A 159 6.38 6.21 -17.68
N VAL A 160 6.94 5.25 -18.40
CA VAL A 160 7.66 4.12 -17.80
C VAL A 160 8.93 4.59 -17.10
N GLU A 161 9.66 5.55 -17.66
CA GLU A 161 10.85 6.12 -17.03
C GLU A 161 10.50 6.95 -15.78
N ILE A 162 9.38 7.68 -15.77
CA ILE A 162 8.88 8.34 -14.55
C ILE A 162 8.58 7.31 -13.46
N LEU A 163 7.86 6.23 -13.78
CA LEU A 163 7.56 5.16 -12.82
C LEU A 163 8.85 4.58 -12.21
N LYS A 164 9.84 4.23 -13.04
CA LYS A 164 11.12 3.70 -12.56
C LYS A 164 11.86 4.70 -11.68
N ARG A 165 11.87 5.98 -12.06
CA ARG A 165 12.50 7.05 -11.26
C ARG A 165 11.83 7.17 -9.90
N ASP A 166 10.50 7.20 -9.84
CA ASP A 166 9.76 7.32 -8.59
C ASP A 166 10.05 6.14 -7.66
N ILE A 167 10.06 4.92 -8.20
CA ILE A 167 10.46 3.70 -7.47
C ILE A 167 11.88 3.82 -6.92
N GLN A 168 12.82 4.28 -7.75
CA GLN A 168 14.23 4.43 -7.36
C GLN A 168 14.39 5.45 -6.24
N VAL A 169 13.76 6.62 -6.34
CA VAL A 169 13.83 7.69 -5.33
C VAL A 169 13.33 7.21 -3.97
N ILE A 170 12.20 6.49 -3.92
CA ILE A 170 11.66 5.94 -2.68
C ILE A 170 12.59 4.85 -2.12
N THR A 171 13.07 3.95 -2.98
CA THR A 171 13.96 2.85 -2.58
C THR A 171 15.27 3.36 -2.00
N ASP A 172 15.91 4.33 -2.66
CA ASP A 172 17.16 4.93 -2.20
C ASP A 172 16.98 5.68 -0.88
N SER A 173 15.89 6.43 -0.76
CA SER A 173 15.55 7.13 0.49
C SER A 173 15.38 6.14 1.64
N LEU A 174 14.69 5.02 1.38
CA LEU A 174 14.42 4.00 2.39
C LEU A 174 15.69 3.27 2.82
N GLN A 175 16.55 2.88 1.87
CA GLN A 175 17.84 2.27 2.15
C GLN A 175 18.76 3.22 2.93
N LYS A 176 18.77 4.51 2.57
CA LYS A 176 19.51 5.54 3.31
C LYS A 176 19.02 5.63 4.76
N THR A 177 17.71 5.69 4.99
CA THR A 177 17.15 5.75 6.35
C THR A 177 17.44 4.47 7.14
N ILE A 178 17.32 3.28 6.52
CA ILE A 178 17.68 2.01 7.17
C ILE A 178 19.12 2.05 7.68
N LYS A 179 20.07 2.52 6.86
CA LYS A 179 21.49 2.63 7.24
C LYS A 179 21.73 3.61 8.41
N VAL A 180 20.92 4.67 8.51
CA VAL A 180 21.01 5.63 9.62
C VAL A 180 20.56 5.01 10.95
N TYR A 181 19.61 4.06 10.90
CA TYR A 181 19.06 3.37 12.07
C TYR A 181 19.74 2.02 12.39
N GLU A 182 20.77 1.64 11.63
CA GLU A 182 21.61 0.45 11.89
C GLU A 182 22.50 0.63 13.12
#